data_AF-A0A813JJD9-F1
#
_entry.id   AF-A0A813JJD9-F1
#
_cell.length_a   1.000
_cell.length_b   1.000
_cell.length_c   1.000
_cell.angle_alpha   90.00
_cell.angle_beta   90.00
_cell.angle_gamma   90.00
#
_symmetry.space_group_name_H-M   'P 1'
#
loop_
_entity.id
_entity.type
_entity.pdbx_description
1 polymer ?
#
loop_
_entity_poly.entity_id
_entity_poly.type
_entity_poly.pdbx_seq_one_letter_code
_entity_poly.pdbx_strand_id
1 'polypeptide(L)'
;ACQGGGSIRFDEDSKVIVWNVGKLSTQESKAEGTLIYATDPKDGTPKIPSEEKSTAQLAFVIKGWAISGVRLDSCDVTSVNYTTYKASRYTTTAGKIEYRIA
;
A
#
# COMPACT_ATOMS: atom_id res chain seq x y z
N ALA A 1 19.84 3.66 -1.45
CA ALA A 1 19.22 3.85 -2.78
C ALA A 1 18.19 2.73 -2.98
N CYS A 2 16.93 3.06 -3.24
CA CYS A 2 15.85 2.06 -3.33
C CYS A 2 16.06 1.21 -4.59
N GLN A 3 16.40 -0.07 -4.42
CA GLN A 3 16.40 -1.03 -5.54
C GLN A 3 14.94 -1.44 -5.80
N GLY A 4 14.33 -0.79 -6.80
CA GLY A 4 12.95 -1.10 -7.22
C GLY A 4 12.04 0.12 -7.20
N GLY A 5 12.37 1.12 -8.04
CA GLY A 5 11.48 2.20 -8.51
C GLY A 5 10.47 2.78 -7.50
N GLY A 6 10.72 3.99 -7.01
CA GLY A 6 9.77 4.71 -6.17
C GLY A 6 10.40 5.90 -5.47
N SER A 7 9.57 6.71 -4.80
CA SER A 7 10.05 7.82 -3.95
C SER A 7 9.73 7.54 -2.49
N ILE A 8 10.68 7.85 -1.61
CA ILE A 8 10.49 7.77 -0.16
C ILE A 8 10.59 9.19 0.38
N ARG A 9 9.63 9.56 1.23
CA ARG A 9 9.66 10.81 1.98
C ARG A 9 9.30 10.56 3.43
N PHE A 10 9.94 11.30 4.31
CA PHE A 10 9.51 11.40 5.70
C PHE A 10 8.56 12.59 5.82
N ASP A 11 7.37 12.34 6.33
CA ASP A 11 6.40 13.37 6.65
C ASP A 11 6.62 13.79 8.11
N GLU A 12 7.18 14.99 8.30
CA GLU A 12 7.52 15.49 9.63
C GLU A 12 6.29 15.80 10.48
N ASP A 13 5.13 16.11 9.88
CA ASP A 13 3.94 16.47 10.64
C ASP A 13 3.28 15.21 11.22
N SER A 14 3.12 14.17 10.39
CA SER A 14 2.51 12.91 10.81
C SER A 14 3.50 11.92 11.43
N LYS A 15 4.81 12.21 11.38
CA LYS A 15 5.90 11.29 11.78
C LYS A 15 5.84 9.94 11.08
N VAL A 16 5.45 9.92 9.79
CA VAL A 16 5.31 8.69 8.99
C VAL A 16 6.30 8.70 7.83
N ILE A 17 6.93 7.56 7.56
CA ILE A 17 7.69 7.34 6.33
C ILE A 17 6.72 6.85 5.25
N VAL A 18 6.63 7.61 4.15
CA VAL A 18 5.78 7.28 3.00
C VAL A 18 6.66 6.80 1.86
N TRP A 19 6.48 5.54 1.46
CA TRP A 19 7.11 4.96 0.27
C TRP A 19 6.10 4.81 -0.86
N ASN A 20 6.29 5.58 -1.93
CA ASN A 20 5.52 5.51 -3.17
C ASN A 20 6.22 4.61 -4.18
N VAL A 21 5.77 3.37 -4.29
CA VAL A 21 6.33 2.37 -5.23
C VAL A 21 5.80 2.54 -6.66
N GLY A 22 4.62 3.16 -6.82
CA GLY A 22 3.97 3.32 -8.12
C GLY A 22 3.45 1.99 -8.66
N LYS A 23 4.14 1.41 -9.66
CA LYS A 23 3.75 0.14 -10.30
C LYS A 23 4.80 -0.93 -10.02
N LEU A 24 4.39 -1.96 -9.30
CA LEU A 24 5.20 -3.16 -9.10
C LEU A 24 5.26 -3.96 -10.41
N SER A 25 6.47 -4.16 -10.93
CA SER A 25 6.77 -5.24 -11.88
C SER A 25 7.15 -6.50 -11.08
N THR A 26 7.20 -7.66 -11.73
CA THR A 26 7.38 -9.00 -11.14
C THR A 26 8.64 -9.21 -10.28
N GLN A 27 9.48 -8.18 -10.07
CA GLN A 27 10.63 -8.21 -9.17
C GLN A 27 10.29 -7.63 -7.81
N GLU A 28 10.87 -8.24 -6.76
CA GLU A 28 10.82 -7.71 -5.40
C GLU A 28 11.36 -6.28 -5.36
N SER A 29 10.55 -5.34 -4.88
CA SER A 29 10.99 -3.97 -4.62
C SER A 29 11.39 -3.86 -3.15
N LYS A 30 12.59 -3.33 -2.89
CA LYS A 30 13.13 -3.19 -1.53
C LYS A 30 13.54 -1.75 -1.27
N ALA A 31 13.20 -1.29 -0.07
CA ALA A 31 13.52 0.04 0.44
C ALA A 31 14.26 -0.12 1.76
N GLU A 32 15.45 0.47 1.84
CA GLU A 32 16.28 0.48 3.04
C GLU A 32 16.67 1.93 3.35
N GLY A 33 16.66 2.26 4.63
CA GLY A 33 16.99 3.59 5.13
C GLY A 33 17.37 3.54 6.61
N THR A 34 18.03 4.60 7.06
CA THR A 34 18.45 4.76 8.46
C THR A 34 17.66 5.91 9.08
N LEU A 35 16.98 5.63 10.20
CA LEU A 35 16.38 6.68 11.02
C LEU A 35 17.41 7.18 12.04
N ILE A 36 17.58 8.49 12.10
CA ILE A 36 18.41 9.15 13.12
C ILE A 36 17.47 9.77 14.15
N TYR A 37 17.50 9.23 15.36
CA TYR A 37 16.69 9.74 16.47
C TYR A 37 17.33 10.98 17.07
N ALA A 38 16.50 11.88 17.61
CA ALA A 38 16.98 12.97 18.44
C ALA A 38 17.69 12.41 19.67
N THR A 39 18.81 13.01 20.06
CA THR A 39 19.57 12.62 21.25
C THR A 39 19.27 13.53 22.43
N ASP A 40 19.45 13.02 23.66
CA ASP A 40 19.43 13.87 24.83
C ASP A 40 20.68 14.76 24.87
N PRO A 41 20.54 16.09 25.06
CA PRO A 41 21.67 17.01 25.15
C PRO A 41 22.66 16.72 26.28
N LYS A 42 22.25 16.00 27.34
CA LYS A 42 23.08 15.81 28.55
C LYS A 42 24.04 14.62 28.44
N ASP A 43 23.60 13.56 27.79
CA ASP A 43 24.23 12.24 27.80
C ASP A 43 24.35 11.64 26.39
N GLY A 44 23.83 12.32 25.36
CA GLY A 44 23.94 11.91 23.97
C GLY A 44 23.13 10.66 23.63
N THR A 45 22.31 10.17 24.57
CA THR A 45 21.51 8.96 24.41
C THR A 45 20.36 9.22 23.44
N PRO A 46 20.05 8.30 22.50
CA PRO A 46 18.93 8.49 21.59
C PRO A 46 17.61 8.47 22.38
N LYS A 47 16.79 9.49 22.18
CA LYS A 47 15.39 9.52 22.63
C LYS A 47 14.58 8.60 21.73
N ILE A 48 14.65 7.31 22.02
CA ILE A 48 13.85 6.29 21.35
C ILE A 48 12.42 6.46 21.86
N PRO A 49 11.45 6.75 20.98
CA PRO A 49 10.04 6.76 21.38
C PRO A 49 9.70 5.38 21.95
N SER A 50 9.04 5.33 23.11
CA SER A 50 8.53 4.08 23.69
C SER A 50 7.31 3.53 22.92
N GLU A 51 7.20 3.82 21.62
CA GLU A 51 6.09 3.38 20.79
C GLU A 51 6.15 1.86 20.63
N GLU A 52 5.38 1.17 21.47
CA GLU A 52 5.26 -0.30 21.48
C GLU A 52 4.66 -0.89 20.18
N LYS A 53 4.27 -0.06 19.21
CA LYS A 53 3.53 -0.48 18.01
C LYS A 53 3.92 0.31 16.77
N SER A 54 5.07 -0.01 16.18
CA SER A 54 5.33 0.37 14.78
C SER A 54 4.40 -0.42 13.87
N THR A 55 3.72 0.26 12.94
CA THR A 55 2.86 -0.40 11.94
C THR A 55 3.16 0.12 10.55
N ALA A 56 3.15 -0.78 9.57
CA ALA A 56 3.15 -0.42 8.16
C ALA A 56 1.74 -0.58 7.59
N GLN A 57 1.22 0.50 7.05
CA GLN A 57 -0.03 0.50 6.28
C GLN A 57 0.28 0.35 4.80
N LEU A 58 -0.48 -0.50 4.12
CA LEU A 58 -0.32 -0.76 2.69
C LEU A 58 -1.54 -0.32 1.90
N ALA A 59 -1.34 0.57 0.93
CA ALA A 59 -2.35 0.99 -0.03
C ALA A 59 -1.99 0.50 -1.43
N PHE A 60 -2.91 -0.20 -2.11
CA PHE A 60 -2.72 -0.69 -3.48
C PHE A 60 -4.01 -0.74 -4.28
N VAL A 61 -3.86 -0.82 -5.60
CA VAL A 61 -4.94 -1.09 -6.55
C VAL A 61 -4.47 -2.15 -7.55
N ILE A 62 -5.18 -3.27 -7.64
CA ILE A 62 -4.92 -4.35 -8.60
C ILE A 62 -6.09 -4.42 -9.58
N LYS A 63 -5.82 -4.15 -10.86
CA LYS A 63 -6.80 -4.18 -11.94
C LYS A 63 -6.92 -5.58 -12.53
N GLY A 64 -8.12 -5.99 -12.93
CA GLY A 64 -8.38 -7.27 -13.58
C GLY A 64 -8.37 -8.47 -12.64
N TRP A 65 -8.34 -8.23 -11.33
CA TRP A 65 -8.29 -9.29 -10.32
C TRP A 65 -9.24 -9.02 -9.16
N ALA A 66 -9.86 -10.08 -8.65
CA ALA A 66 -10.72 -10.07 -7.47
C ALA A 66 -10.13 -11.03 -6.43
N ILE A 67 -9.69 -10.48 -5.30
CA ILE A 67 -9.05 -11.28 -4.24
C ILE A 67 -9.98 -12.34 -3.62
N SER A 68 -11.30 -12.11 -3.64
CA SER A 68 -12.30 -13.05 -3.16
C SER A 68 -12.50 -14.26 -4.07
N GLY A 69 -11.96 -14.23 -5.29
CA GLY A 69 -12.20 -15.25 -6.31
C GLY A 69 -13.58 -15.17 -6.97
N VAL A 70 -14.42 -14.20 -6.61
CA VAL A 70 -15.75 -14.00 -7.21
C VAL A 70 -15.61 -13.73 -8.71
N ARG A 71 -16.43 -14.44 -9.50
CA ARG A 71 -16.53 -14.28 -10.94
C ARG A 71 -17.99 -14.09 -11.33
N LEU A 72 -18.25 -13.13 -12.18
CA LEU A 72 -19.50 -12.96 -12.90
C LEU A 72 -19.70 -14.18 -13.81
N ASP A 73 -20.79 -14.88 -13.59
CA ASP A 73 -21.20 -16.01 -14.42
C ASP A 73 -22.00 -15.50 -15.64
N SER A 74 -23.12 -14.82 -15.37
CA SER A 74 -24.03 -14.32 -16.39
C SER A 74 -24.60 -12.95 -16.03
N CYS A 75 -25.01 -12.20 -17.06
CA CYS A 75 -25.69 -10.91 -16.91
C CYS A 75 -26.77 -10.85 -17.98
N ASP A 76 -28.03 -11.06 -17.58
CA ASP A 76 -29.17 -11.10 -18.48
C ASP A 76 -29.92 -9.77 -18.50
N VAL A 77 -30.30 -9.33 -19.70
CA VAL A 77 -31.09 -8.11 -19.90
C VAL A 77 -32.32 -8.51 -20.69
N THR A 78 -33.49 -8.32 -20.08
CA THR A 78 -34.80 -8.64 -20.66
C THR A 78 -35.56 -7.37 -21.00
N SER A 79 -36.66 -7.50 -21.77
CA SER A 79 -37.57 -6.39 -22.12
C SER A 79 -36.96 -5.31 -23.03
N VAL A 80 -35.90 -5.64 -23.78
CA VAL A 80 -35.29 -4.78 -24.80
C VAL A 80 -35.19 -5.52 -26.12
N ASN A 81 -35.34 -4.79 -27.24
CA ASN A 81 -35.32 -5.33 -28.60
C ASN A 81 -33.98 -5.10 -29.34
N TYR A 82 -32.96 -4.61 -28.63
CA TYR A 82 -31.62 -4.32 -29.18
C TYR A 82 -30.53 -5.17 -28.51
N THR A 83 -29.41 -5.36 -29.21
CA THR A 83 -28.22 -6.03 -28.66
C THR A 83 -27.54 -5.13 -27.65
N THR A 84 -27.44 -5.59 -26.40
CA THR A 84 -26.80 -4.86 -25.30
C THR A 84 -25.30 -5.14 -25.27
N TYR A 85 -24.51 -4.09 -25.06
CA TYR A 85 -23.09 -4.25 -24.73
C TYR A 85 -22.96 -4.60 -23.24
N LYS A 86 -22.27 -5.71 -22.94
CA LYS A 86 -22.05 -6.21 -21.58
C LYS A 86 -20.57 -6.34 -21.33
N ALA A 87 -20.09 -5.76 -20.24
CA ALA A 87 -18.70 -5.87 -19.82
C ALA A 87 -18.62 -5.91 -18.30
N SER A 88 -17.65 -6.66 -17.78
CA SER A 88 -17.31 -6.68 -16.37
C SER A 88 -15.83 -6.36 -16.18
N ARG A 89 -15.52 -5.66 -15.10
CA ARG A 89 -14.14 -5.36 -14.70
C ARG A 89 -14.01 -5.59 -13.21
N TYR A 90 -12.98 -6.33 -12.84
CA TYR A 90 -12.59 -6.53 -11.45
C TYR A 90 -11.52 -5.53 -11.07
N THR A 91 -11.62 -4.97 -9.87
CA THR A 91 -10.59 -4.12 -9.27
C THR A 91 -10.57 -4.41 -7.79
N THR A 92 -9.39 -4.77 -7.27
CA THR A 92 -9.17 -4.95 -5.84
C THR A 92 -8.41 -3.74 -5.33
N THR A 93 -8.97 -3.04 -4.34
CA THR A 93 -8.33 -1.94 -3.64
C THR A 93 -8.00 -2.36 -2.21
N ALA A 94 -6.91 -1.86 -1.66
CA ALA A 94 -6.62 -2.04 -0.24
C ALA A 94 -7.72 -1.39 0.62
N GLY A 95 -8.19 -2.13 1.62
CA GLY A 95 -8.96 -1.57 2.74
C GLY A 95 -8.01 -1.11 3.84
N LYS A 96 -8.34 -1.42 5.10
CA LYS A 96 -7.41 -1.24 6.22
C LYS A 96 -6.46 -2.44 6.32
N ILE A 97 -5.31 -2.35 5.64
CA ILE A 97 -4.25 -3.37 5.70
C ILE A 97 -3.10 -2.81 6.53
N GLU A 98 -2.89 -3.43 7.69
CA GLU A 98 -1.86 -3.05 8.67
C GLU A 98 -0.97 -4.25 8.99
N TYR A 99 0.33 -4.06 8.84
CA TYR A 99 1.35 -4.99 9.31
C TYR A 99 1.95 -4.44 10.59
N ARG A 100 2.00 -5.25 11.64
CA ARG A 100 2.71 -4.89 12.87
C ARG A 100 4.20 -5.16 12.65
N ILE A 101 5.00 -4.12 12.84
CA ILE A 101 6.46 -4.17 12.80
C ILE A 101 6.91 -4.05 14.25
N ALA A 102 7.52 -5.12 14.76
CA ALA A 102 7.98 -5.21 16.15
C ALA A 102 9.14 -4.25 16.41
#